data_AF-A0A0N1BDR1-F1
#
_entry.id   AF-A0A0N1BDR1-F1
#
_cell.length_a   1.000
_cell.length_b   1.000
_cell.length_c   1.000
_cell.angle_alpha   90.00
_cell.angle_beta   90.00
_cell.angle_gamma   90.00
#
_symmetry.space_group_name_H-M   'P 1'
#
loop_
_entity.id
_entity.type
_entity.pdbx_description
1 polymer ?
#
loop_
_entity_poly.entity_id
_entity_poly.type
_entity_poly.pdbx_seq_one_letter_code
_entity_poly.pdbx_strand_id
1 'polypeptide(L)'
;MTTTRAALSVLAVILAAAQPLAAQAPDGITKLIDTALRSGDKAGLDVVLRYAKQAHPQAAEAIDAQVAAFRTDSSTQTAPPPPAATVVVAEAAVPVAPVSTASAQPAEETAHAQIKWSGEGELGAFTTTGNAPGMGLAAGLKLTAEGEDWRVGLLGRADYQETSDVVVREQYRFSVEPNYKFNERGYVYGLGQYEQDRFQGFHARYSISGGVGYSFLTGDNAKLSVKAGPAWRFTQLTTGMDESVVAGLASVDIKLKLTPTISLSEAASAYVDEQRSTLFSVAALDSQLIGKLKARLSYTVQYESTPALGRAPTDTTSRLTLVYGF
;
A
#
# COMPACT_ATOMS: atom_id res chain seq x y z
N MET A 1 84.48 -0.36 25.76
CA MET A 1 83.78 -0.60 24.49
C MET A 1 82.33 -0.13 24.64
N THR A 2 81.81 0.55 23.62
CA THR A 2 80.38 0.78 23.28
C THR A 2 79.49 -0.45 23.58
N THR A 3 78.19 -0.43 23.93
CA THR A 3 77.08 0.56 24.04
C THR A 3 75.87 -0.19 24.70
N THR A 4 74.73 0.37 25.19
CA THR A 4 74.11 1.71 25.17
C THR A 4 73.09 1.89 26.33
N ARG A 5 72.52 3.10 26.44
CA ARG A 5 71.31 3.60 27.17
C ARG A 5 70.24 2.54 27.57
N ALA A 6 69.61 2.55 28.76
CA ALA A 6 68.80 3.61 29.41
C ALA A 6 67.54 4.01 28.60
N ALA A 7 66.35 4.25 29.16
CA ALA A 7 65.73 3.96 30.46
C ALA A 7 64.24 4.35 30.32
N LEU A 8 63.27 3.69 30.99
CA LEU A 8 61.95 4.30 31.27
C LEU A 8 61.07 3.46 32.23
N SER A 9 60.29 4.19 33.05
CA SER A 9 58.83 4.05 33.24
C SER A 9 58.36 4.08 34.69
N VAL A 10 57.38 4.96 34.93
CA VAL A 10 56.79 5.29 36.24
C VAL A 10 55.53 4.45 36.49
N LEU A 11 55.31 4.14 37.77
CA LEU A 11 54.20 3.36 38.31
C LEU A 11 52.90 4.19 38.40
N ALA A 12 51.75 3.61 38.03
CA ALA A 12 50.43 4.09 38.46
C ALA A 12 49.36 2.99 38.54
N VAL A 13 49.12 2.54 39.79
CA VAL A 13 47.83 2.09 40.37
C VAL A 13 47.08 0.91 39.75
N ILE A 14 46.87 -0.11 40.59
CA ILE A 14 46.03 -1.29 40.37
C ILE A 14 44.60 -1.01 40.85
N LEU A 15 43.61 -1.33 40.02
CA LEU A 15 42.28 -1.74 40.52
C LEU A 15 41.70 -2.82 39.59
N ALA A 16 42.02 -4.08 39.88
CA ALA A 16 41.59 -5.22 39.08
C ALA A 16 40.15 -5.62 39.43
N ALA A 17 39.19 -5.21 38.59
CA ALA A 17 37.88 -5.85 38.56
C ALA A 17 38.03 -7.20 37.84
N ALA A 18 37.95 -8.31 38.58
CA ALA A 18 37.93 -9.64 38.01
C ALA A 18 36.59 -9.86 37.28
N GLN A 19 36.60 -9.81 35.94
CA GLN A 19 35.49 -10.30 35.15
C GLN A 19 35.58 -11.84 35.06
N PRO A 20 34.48 -12.58 35.29
CA PRO A 20 34.46 -14.01 35.00
C PRO A 20 34.59 -14.21 33.49
N LEU A 21 35.40 -15.18 33.09
CA LEU A 21 35.56 -15.57 31.69
C LEU A 21 34.26 -16.25 31.21
N ALA A 22 33.32 -15.47 30.67
CA ALA A 22 32.06 -15.98 30.16
C ALA A 22 32.32 -16.99 29.03
N ALA A 23 31.82 -18.23 29.20
CA ALA A 23 32.01 -19.28 28.22
C ALA A 23 31.22 -18.96 26.93
N GLN A 24 31.93 -18.75 25.83
CA GLN A 24 31.33 -18.49 24.53
C GLN A 24 30.50 -19.71 24.06
N ALA A 25 29.30 -19.45 23.53
CA ALA A 25 28.44 -20.50 22.99
C ALA A 25 29.09 -21.14 21.73
N PRO A 26 29.01 -22.47 21.55
CA PRO A 26 29.51 -23.13 20.35
C PRO A 26 28.87 -22.60 19.05
N ASP A 27 29.68 -22.34 18.02
CA ASP A 27 29.28 -21.66 16.77
C ASP A 27 27.99 -22.18 16.10
N GLY A 28 27.71 -23.48 16.22
CA GLY A 28 26.49 -24.10 15.68
C GLY A 28 25.21 -23.58 16.33
N ILE A 29 25.24 -23.31 17.64
CA ILE A 29 24.09 -22.77 18.39
C ILE A 29 23.88 -21.30 18.04
N THR A 30 24.98 -20.53 17.98
CA THR A 30 25.00 -19.11 17.59
C THR A 30 24.34 -18.89 16.23
N LYS A 31 24.63 -19.73 15.23
CA LYS A 31 24.02 -19.67 13.88
C LYS A 31 22.55 -20.06 13.86
N LEU A 32 22.14 -21.02 14.69
CA LEU A 32 20.75 -21.48 14.74
C LEU A 32 19.85 -20.43 15.43
N ILE A 33 20.36 -19.80 16.49
CA ILE A 33 19.71 -18.64 17.15
C ILE A 33 19.60 -17.46 16.18
N ASP A 34 20.68 -17.10 15.47
CA ASP A 34 20.68 -16.02 14.47
C ASP A 34 19.68 -16.30 13.31
N THR A 35 19.56 -17.55 12.87
CA THR A 35 18.55 -17.95 11.87
C THR A 35 17.11 -17.83 12.41
N ALA A 36 16.87 -18.22 13.68
CA ALA A 36 15.56 -18.09 14.32
C ALA A 36 15.20 -16.63 14.67
N LEU A 37 16.18 -15.79 14.97
CA LEU A 37 15.98 -14.35 15.15
C LEU A 37 15.59 -13.67 13.82
N ARG A 38 16.21 -14.08 12.71
CA ARG A 38 15.92 -13.57 11.37
C ARG A 38 14.64 -14.13 10.72
N SER A 39 14.07 -15.23 11.20
CA SER A 39 12.80 -15.77 10.69
C SER A 39 11.56 -15.04 11.24
N GLY A 40 11.70 -14.31 12.35
CA GLY A 40 10.58 -13.63 13.03
C GLY A 40 9.62 -14.55 13.81
N ASP A 41 9.85 -15.87 13.79
CA ASP A 41 9.04 -16.84 14.55
C ASP A 41 9.40 -16.82 16.04
N LYS A 42 8.56 -16.14 16.82
CA LYS A 42 8.69 -16.03 18.28
C LYS A 42 8.55 -17.38 18.98
N ALA A 43 7.70 -18.28 18.48
CA ALA A 43 7.46 -19.58 19.11
C ALA A 43 8.65 -20.53 18.89
N GLY A 44 9.18 -20.58 17.67
CA GLY A 44 10.41 -21.30 17.34
C GLY A 44 11.62 -20.79 18.12
N LEU A 45 11.79 -19.47 18.22
CA LEU A 45 12.88 -18.85 18.97
C LEU A 45 12.85 -19.23 20.46
N ASP A 46 11.70 -19.16 21.12
CA ASP A 46 11.57 -19.51 22.54
C ASP A 46 11.88 -20.99 22.83
N VAL A 47 11.57 -21.89 21.88
CA VAL A 47 11.93 -23.31 21.96
C VAL A 47 13.44 -23.52 21.81
N VAL A 48 14.06 -22.88 20.82
CA VAL A 48 15.52 -22.95 20.59
C VAL A 48 16.28 -22.40 21.80
N LEU A 49 15.90 -21.23 22.32
CA LEU A 49 16.54 -20.63 23.49
C LEU A 49 16.42 -21.49 24.75
N ARG A 50 15.26 -22.13 24.96
CA ARG A 50 15.02 -23.04 26.09
C ARG A 50 15.98 -24.22 26.07
N TYR A 51 16.08 -24.92 24.94
CA TYR A 51 16.97 -26.09 24.82
C TYR A 51 18.45 -25.71 24.79
N ALA A 52 18.82 -24.59 24.16
CA ALA A 52 20.21 -24.11 24.14
C ALA A 52 20.75 -23.81 25.55
N LYS A 53 19.96 -23.11 26.38
CA LYS A 53 20.32 -22.82 27.78
C LYS A 53 20.31 -24.07 28.67
N GLN A 54 19.41 -25.02 28.41
CA GLN A 54 19.37 -26.28 29.15
C GLN A 54 20.58 -27.18 28.84
N ALA A 55 21.06 -27.18 27.59
CA ALA A 55 22.24 -27.93 27.18
C ALA A 55 23.56 -27.27 27.63
N HIS A 56 23.62 -25.93 27.64
CA HIS A 56 24.84 -25.17 27.97
C HIS A 56 24.58 -24.06 29.00
N PRO A 57 24.34 -24.40 30.28
CA PRO A 57 24.03 -23.42 31.32
C PRO A 57 25.15 -22.39 31.55
N GLN A 58 26.42 -22.74 31.28
CA GLN A 58 27.56 -21.81 31.37
C GLN A 58 27.60 -20.75 30.26
N ALA A 59 26.86 -20.94 29.16
CA ALA A 59 26.78 -20.00 28.03
C ALA A 59 25.45 -19.23 28.01
N ALA A 60 24.57 -19.42 29.01
CA ALA A 60 23.25 -18.80 29.04
C ALA A 60 23.30 -17.26 29.01
N GLU A 61 24.26 -16.67 29.73
CA GLU A 61 24.49 -15.21 29.76
C GLU A 61 24.99 -14.67 28.41
N ALA A 62 25.82 -15.42 27.70
CA ALA A 62 26.27 -15.08 26.34
C ALA A 62 25.12 -15.18 25.31
N ILE A 63 24.24 -16.17 25.46
CA ILE A 63 23.02 -16.32 24.65
C ILE A 63 22.05 -15.15 24.90
N ASP A 64 21.84 -14.76 26.16
CA ASP A 64 21.01 -13.60 26.50
C ASP A 64 21.62 -12.28 26.00
N ALA A 65 22.95 -12.13 26.09
CA ALA A 65 23.65 -10.98 25.50
C ALA A 65 23.48 -10.93 23.97
N GLN A 66 23.52 -12.06 23.26
CA GLN A 66 23.31 -12.11 21.81
C GLN A 66 21.86 -11.75 21.42
N VAL A 67 20.86 -12.26 22.16
CA VAL A 67 19.45 -11.91 21.94
C VAL A 67 19.18 -10.44 22.29
N ALA A 68 19.81 -9.90 23.33
CA ALA A 68 19.73 -8.49 23.69
C ALA A 68 20.42 -7.60 22.64
N ALA A 69 21.58 -7.98 22.12
CA ALA A 69 22.26 -7.29 21.03
C ALA A 69 21.37 -7.26 19.77
N PHE A 70 20.83 -8.40 19.34
CA PHE A 70 19.91 -8.45 18.19
C PHE A 70 18.65 -7.61 18.42
N ARG A 71 18.08 -7.58 19.63
CA ARG A 71 16.95 -6.69 19.98
C ARG A 71 17.34 -5.21 19.98
N THR A 72 18.60 -4.89 20.27
CA THR A 72 19.12 -3.53 20.26
C THR A 72 19.35 -3.07 18.81
N ASP A 73 19.97 -3.91 17.98
CA ASP A 73 20.11 -3.71 16.53
C ASP A 73 18.74 -3.67 15.81
N SER A 74 17.78 -4.50 16.25
CA SER A 74 16.40 -4.46 15.77
C SER A 74 15.58 -3.27 16.30
N SER A 75 16.08 -2.56 17.31
CA SER A 75 15.47 -1.32 17.82
C SER A 75 16.07 -0.06 17.17
N THR A 76 17.31 -0.14 16.66
CA THR A 76 17.87 0.84 15.72
C THR A 76 17.39 0.59 14.29
N GLN A 77 17.06 -0.65 13.93
CA GLN A 77 16.19 -0.95 12.79
C GLN A 77 14.73 -0.69 13.16
N THR A 78 14.40 0.59 13.36
CA THR A 78 13.02 1.08 13.29
C THR A 78 12.37 0.43 12.09
N ALA A 79 11.22 -0.25 12.30
CA ALA A 79 10.41 -0.74 11.20
C ALA A 79 10.27 0.39 10.17
N PRO A 80 10.44 0.13 8.86
CA PRO A 80 10.38 1.20 7.86
C PRO A 80 9.08 1.97 8.11
N PRO A 81 9.14 3.29 8.35
CA PRO A 81 7.93 4.05 8.61
C PRO A 81 6.97 3.75 7.45
N PRO A 82 5.69 3.42 7.71
CA PRO A 82 4.74 3.06 6.66
C PRO A 82 4.83 4.17 5.63
N PRO A 83 5.25 3.86 4.37
CA PRO A 83 6.05 4.78 3.58
C PRO A 83 5.38 6.14 3.61
N ALA A 84 6.00 7.06 4.35
CA ALA A 84 5.59 8.45 4.32
C ALA A 84 5.57 8.75 2.83
N ALA A 85 4.40 9.15 2.33
CA ALA A 85 4.23 9.42 0.92
C ALA A 85 5.02 10.68 0.59
N THR A 86 6.35 10.51 0.49
CA THR A 86 7.20 11.20 -0.45
C THR A 86 6.54 10.90 -1.77
N VAL A 87 5.55 11.74 -2.09
CA VAL A 87 4.99 11.85 -3.41
C VAL A 87 6.19 12.31 -4.22
N VAL A 88 6.92 11.32 -4.76
CA VAL A 88 7.66 11.50 -5.99
C VAL A 88 6.56 11.79 -6.99
N VAL A 89 6.19 13.08 -7.05
CA VAL A 89 5.75 13.70 -8.27
C VAL A 89 6.94 13.48 -9.17
N ALA A 90 6.92 12.35 -9.87
CA ALA A 90 7.72 12.21 -11.06
C ALA A 90 7.28 13.40 -11.89
N GLU A 91 8.18 14.36 -12.03
CA GLU A 91 8.05 15.43 -12.99
C GLU A 91 8.10 14.76 -14.36
N ALA A 92 6.95 14.21 -14.75
CA ALA A 92 6.67 13.75 -16.08
C ALA A 92 6.70 15.01 -16.92
N ALA A 93 7.90 15.36 -17.38
CA ALA A 93 8.18 16.51 -18.19
C ALA A 93 7.37 16.40 -19.47
N VAL A 94 6.15 16.96 -19.44
CA VAL A 94 5.41 17.32 -20.63
C VAL A 94 6.36 18.24 -21.40
N PRO A 95 6.75 17.91 -22.64
CA PRO A 95 7.68 18.73 -23.39
C PRO A 95 6.98 20.02 -23.84
N VAL A 96 6.89 20.99 -22.93
CA VAL A 96 6.45 22.35 -23.24
C VAL A 96 7.60 23.02 -23.99
N ALA A 97 7.39 23.28 -25.28
CA ALA A 97 8.38 23.97 -26.10
C ALA A 97 8.70 25.35 -25.48
N PRO A 98 9.98 25.78 -25.47
CA PRO A 98 10.38 27.00 -24.76
C PRO A 98 9.83 28.24 -25.47
N VAL A 99 8.83 28.88 -24.88
CA VAL A 99 8.40 30.23 -25.27
C VAL A 99 9.31 31.24 -24.56
N SER A 100 9.88 32.15 -25.35
CA SER A 100 10.89 33.13 -24.92
C SER A 100 10.44 33.96 -23.72
N THR A 101 11.34 34.15 -22.75
CA THR A 101 11.16 35.04 -21.61
C THR A 101 10.94 36.49 -22.05
N ALA A 102 9.86 37.11 -21.58
CA ALA A 102 9.65 38.55 -21.66
C ALA A 102 9.06 39.08 -20.35
N SER A 103 9.85 39.93 -19.67
CA SER A 103 9.46 41.01 -18.75
C SER A 103 8.35 40.76 -17.71
N ALA A 104 8.73 40.73 -16.44
CA ALA A 104 7.79 40.77 -15.32
C ALA A 104 6.95 42.05 -15.29
N GLN A 105 5.62 41.89 -15.22
CA GLN A 105 4.67 42.91 -14.77
C GLN A 105 4.17 42.51 -13.36
N PRO A 106 3.67 43.45 -12.54
CA PRO A 106 3.31 43.16 -11.16
C PRO A 106 2.23 42.09 -11.07
N ALA A 107 2.35 41.19 -10.09
CA ALA A 107 1.34 40.19 -9.83
C ALA A 107 0.01 40.88 -9.47
N GLU A 108 -0.97 40.75 -10.35
CA GLU A 108 -2.37 40.92 -9.97
C GLU A 108 -2.67 39.93 -8.84
N GLU A 109 -3.30 40.43 -7.78
CA GLU A 109 -3.67 39.69 -6.58
C GLU A 109 -4.57 38.51 -6.98
N THR A 110 -3.94 37.35 -7.19
CA THR A 110 -4.60 36.21 -7.81
C THR A 110 -5.57 35.65 -6.79
N ALA A 111 -6.85 35.98 -6.96
CA ALA A 111 -7.94 35.52 -6.11
C ALA A 111 -7.78 34.01 -5.91
N HIS A 112 -7.42 33.60 -4.68
CA HIS A 112 -6.99 32.23 -4.42
C HIS A 112 -8.13 31.26 -4.77
N ALA A 113 -7.98 30.56 -5.90
CA ALA A 113 -8.98 29.61 -6.39
C ALA A 113 -9.29 28.60 -5.27
N GLN A 114 -10.52 28.62 -4.76
CA GLN A 114 -10.86 27.90 -3.54
C GLN A 114 -10.88 26.38 -3.81
N ILE A 115 -9.83 25.69 -3.38
CA ILE A 115 -9.75 24.23 -3.44
C ILE A 115 -10.69 23.65 -2.39
N LYS A 116 -11.80 23.08 -2.84
CA LYS A 116 -12.74 22.36 -1.99
C LYS A 116 -12.22 20.95 -1.72
N TRP A 117 -11.94 20.67 -0.46
CA TRP A 117 -11.63 19.31 0.00
C TRP A 117 -12.91 18.59 0.43
N SER A 118 -12.94 17.29 0.20
CA SER A 118 -13.95 16.37 0.71
C SER A 118 -13.33 15.00 0.93
N GLY A 119 -13.79 14.27 1.95
CA GLY A 119 -13.30 12.93 2.25
C GLY A 119 -14.38 11.95 2.68
N GLU A 120 -14.08 10.66 2.54
CA GLU A 120 -14.82 9.56 3.16
C GLU A 120 -13.83 8.56 3.76
N GLY A 121 -13.93 8.28 5.06
CA GLY A 121 -13.29 7.12 5.69
C GLY A 121 -14.30 5.98 5.82
N GLU A 122 -13.90 4.74 5.55
CA GLU A 122 -14.73 3.56 5.72
C GLU A 122 -14.04 2.46 6.54
N LEU A 123 -14.82 1.75 7.36
CA LEU A 123 -14.38 0.59 8.14
C LEU A 123 -15.51 -0.43 8.22
N GLY A 124 -15.19 -1.72 8.10
CA GLY A 124 -16.17 -2.79 8.30
C GLY A 124 -15.64 -4.16 7.92
N ALA A 125 -16.54 -5.03 7.48
CA ALA A 125 -16.24 -6.42 7.16
C ALA A 125 -16.61 -6.75 5.72
N PHE A 126 -15.96 -7.80 5.20
CA PHE A 126 -16.25 -8.35 3.88
C PHE A 126 -16.33 -9.87 3.90
N THR A 127 -16.96 -10.44 2.87
CA THR A 127 -16.89 -11.85 2.53
C THR A 127 -16.55 -12.02 1.05
N THR A 128 -15.71 -12.99 0.72
CA THR A 128 -15.20 -13.28 -0.62
C THR A 128 -15.60 -14.67 -1.11
N THR A 129 -15.73 -14.83 -2.43
CA THR A 129 -15.81 -16.13 -3.11
C THR A 129 -14.85 -16.17 -4.31
N GLY A 130 -14.49 -17.37 -4.77
CA GLY A 130 -13.52 -17.57 -5.84
C GLY A 130 -12.18 -18.09 -5.33
N ASN A 131 -11.10 -17.41 -5.66
CA ASN A 131 -9.70 -17.79 -5.43
C ASN A 131 -9.23 -17.72 -3.96
N ALA A 132 -9.89 -16.91 -3.13
CA ALA A 132 -9.54 -16.74 -1.72
C ALA A 132 -10.83 -16.51 -0.90
N PRO A 133 -11.67 -17.55 -0.71
CA PRO A 133 -12.95 -17.41 -0.01
C PRO A 133 -12.76 -17.22 1.49
N GLY A 134 -13.69 -16.49 2.12
CA GLY A 134 -13.72 -16.30 3.57
C GLY A 134 -14.14 -14.88 3.98
N MET A 135 -13.95 -14.54 5.26
CA MET A 135 -14.43 -13.28 5.85
C MET A 135 -13.29 -12.48 6.47
N GLY A 136 -13.24 -11.18 6.19
CA GLY A 136 -12.17 -10.29 6.63
C GLY A 136 -12.64 -8.90 7.01
N LEU A 137 -11.69 -8.04 7.39
CA LEU A 137 -11.88 -6.64 7.73
C LEU A 137 -11.41 -5.74 6.59
N ALA A 138 -12.24 -4.76 6.21
CA ALA A 138 -11.92 -3.75 5.23
C ALA A 138 -11.80 -2.37 5.90
N ALA A 139 -10.75 -1.64 5.57
CA ALA A 139 -10.59 -0.22 5.89
C ALA A 139 -10.28 0.57 4.61
N GLY A 140 -10.83 1.77 4.48
CA GLY A 140 -10.64 2.60 3.29
C GLY A 140 -10.64 4.08 3.60
N LEU A 141 -9.94 4.84 2.76
CA LEU A 141 -9.91 6.29 2.78
C LEU A 141 -10.04 6.80 1.36
N LYS A 142 -10.96 7.75 1.15
CA LYS A 142 -11.10 8.49 -0.09
C LYS A 142 -10.95 9.97 0.21
N LEU A 143 -10.16 10.66 -0.59
CA LEU A 143 -10.05 12.12 -0.57
C LEU A 143 -10.30 12.65 -1.98
N THR A 144 -10.86 13.84 -2.07
CA THR A 144 -11.04 14.55 -3.35
C THR A 144 -10.82 16.03 -3.11
N ALA A 145 -9.80 16.57 -3.78
CA ALA A 145 -9.56 17.99 -3.92
C ALA A 145 -10.18 18.46 -5.23
N GLU A 146 -11.03 19.47 -5.19
CA GLU A 146 -11.70 20.04 -6.35
C GLU A 146 -11.49 21.56 -6.37
N GLY A 147 -10.71 22.02 -7.34
CA GLY A 147 -10.65 23.41 -7.75
C GLY A 147 -11.54 23.65 -8.97
N GLU A 148 -11.29 24.76 -9.66
CA GLU A 148 -11.99 25.20 -10.86
C GLU A 148 -11.84 24.16 -12.00
N ASP A 149 -10.69 24.13 -12.66
CA ASP A 149 -10.40 23.18 -13.73
C ASP A 149 -9.94 21.80 -13.22
N TRP A 150 -9.30 21.74 -12.06
CA TRP A 150 -8.65 20.52 -11.56
C TRP A 150 -9.49 19.78 -10.52
N ARG A 151 -9.60 18.45 -10.67
CA ARG A 151 -10.03 17.55 -9.59
C ARG A 151 -8.98 16.46 -9.40
N VAL A 152 -8.47 16.31 -8.19
CA VAL A 152 -7.56 15.20 -7.82
C VAL A 152 -8.31 14.25 -6.88
N GLY A 153 -8.47 13.00 -7.32
CA GLY A 153 -8.96 11.90 -6.48
C GLY A 153 -7.80 11.15 -5.84
N LEU A 154 -7.94 10.79 -4.57
CA LEU A 154 -7.08 9.83 -3.88
C LEU A 154 -7.95 8.73 -3.27
N LEU A 155 -7.49 7.49 -3.35
CA LEU A 155 -8.12 6.34 -2.69
C LEU A 155 -7.04 5.43 -2.11
N GLY A 156 -7.21 5.07 -0.84
CA GLY A 156 -6.49 4.00 -0.16
C GLY A 156 -7.48 2.94 0.35
N ARG A 157 -7.11 1.67 0.30
CA ARG A 157 -7.85 0.55 0.93
C ARG A 157 -6.89 -0.51 1.44
N ALA A 158 -7.24 -1.08 2.59
CA ALA A 158 -6.62 -2.27 3.17
C ALA A 158 -7.71 -3.32 3.44
N ASP A 159 -7.56 -4.51 2.88
CA ASP A 159 -8.42 -5.67 3.14
C ASP A 159 -7.56 -6.77 3.82
N TYR A 160 -7.92 -7.17 5.04
CA TYR A 160 -7.21 -8.18 5.84
C TYR A 160 -8.12 -9.38 6.14
N GLN A 161 -7.64 -10.61 5.95
CA GLN A 161 -8.37 -11.85 6.19
C GLN A 161 -7.46 -12.89 6.84
N GLU A 162 -7.99 -13.54 7.87
CA GLU A 162 -7.32 -14.57 8.64
C GLU A 162 -8.25 -15.79 8.76
N THR A 163 -7.69 -16.99 8.76
CA THR A 163 -8.45 -18.24 8.88
C THR A 163 -7.59 -19.25 9.62
N SER A 164 -8.06 -19.70 10.78
CA SER A 164 -7.34 -20.62 11.68
C SER A 164 -5.91 -20.13 11.99
N ASP A 165 -5.80 -18.88 12.44
CA ASP A 165 -4.53 -18.19 12.78
C ASP A 165 -3.52 -18.07 11.62
N VAL A 166 -3.96 -18.28 10.37
CA VAL A 166 -3.18 -18.09 9.15
C VAL A 166 -3.75 -16.91 8.37
N VAL A 167 -2.91 -15.91 8.06
CA VAL A 167 -3.28 -14.82 7.15
C VAL A 167 -3.46 -15.40 5.74
N VAL A 168 -4.64 -15.18 5.16
CA VAL A 168 -5.04 -15.69 3.83
C VAL A 168 -5.39 -14.57 2.85
N ARG A 169 -5.56 -13.33 3.33
CA ARG A 169 -5.60 -12.12 2.49
C ARG A 169 -4.96 -10.97 3.24
N GLU A 170 -4.11 -10.23 2.54
CA GLU A 170 -3.57 -8.95 2.99
C GLU A 170 -3.35 -8.14 1.72
N GLN A 171 -4.35 -7.32 1.39
CA GLN A 171 -4.39 -6.56 0.15
C GLN A 171 -4.39 -5.06 0.45
N TYR A 172 -3.40 -4.36 -0.11
CA TYR A 172 -3.33 -2.91 -0.07
C TYR A 172 -3.54 -2.36 -1.48
N ARG A 173 -4.42 -1.37 -1.63
CA ARG A 173 -4.59 -0.60 -2.86
C ARG A 173 -4.47 0.88 -2.58
N PHE A 174 -3.68 1.58 -3.39
CA PHE A 174 -3.60 3.03 -3.43
C PHE A 174 -3.80 3.51 -4.86
N SER A 175 -4.50 4.62 -5.07
CA SER A 175 -4.59 5.26 -6.38
C SER A 175 -4.71 6.77 -6.29
N VAL A 176 -4.07 7.46 -7.23
CA VAL A 176 -4.15 8.90 -7.46
C VAL A 176 -4.67 9.16 -8.88
N GLU A 177 -5.66 10.05 -9.00
CA GLU A 177 -6.32 10.35 -10.27
C GLU A 177 -6.51 11.87 -10.44
N PRO A 178 -5.52 12.59 -10.98
CA PRO A 178 -5.69 13.96 -11.43
C PRO A 178 -6.55 14.02 -12.70
N ASN A 179 -7.52 14.93 -12.70
CA ASN A 179 -8.42 15.22 -13.82
C ASN A 179 -8.37 16.71 -14.12
N TYR A 180 -8.11 17.07 -15.38
CA TYR A 180 -8.18 18.45 -15.88
C TYR A 180 -9.42 18.60 -16.77
N LYS A 181 -10.38 19.40 -16.31
CA LYS A 181 -11.62 19.75 -17.02
C LYS A 181 -11.28 20.82 -18.05
N PHE A 182 -11.50 20.54 -19.34
CA PHE A 182 -11.33 21.53 -20.40
C PHE A 182 -12.66 22.11 -20.91
N ASN A 183 -13.79 21.53 -20.48
CA ASN A 183 -15.12 22.13 -20.51
C ASN A 183 -16.01 21.48 -19.44
N GLU A 184 -17.30 21.85 -19.37
CA GLU A 184 -18.26 21.36 -18.37
C GLU A 184 -18.44 19.83 -18.31
N ARG A 185 -18.07 19.10 -19.38
CA ARG A 185 -18.32 17.65 -19.52
C ARG A 185 -17.05 16.86 -19.82
N GLY A 186 -16.18 17.38 -20.66
CA GLY A 186 -14.94 16.75 -21.11
C GLY A 186 -13.76 17.07 -20.20
N TYR A 187 -12.98 16.03 -19.88
CA TYR A 187 -11.78 16.14 -19.08
C TYR A 187 -10.68 15.20 -19.60
N VAL A 188 -9.42 15.58 -19.36
CA VAL A 188 -8.27 14.67 -19.47
C VAL A 188 -8.02 14.10 -18.08
N TYR A 189 -7.69 12.81 -18.00
CA TYR A 189 -7.31 12.17 -16.74
C TYR A 189 -5.90 11.57 -16.84
N GLY A 190 -5.19 11.59 -15.71
CA GLY A 190 -4.10 10.67 -15.42
C GLY A 190 -4.52 9.76 -14.26
N LEU A 191 -3.97 8.55 -14.20
CA LEU A 191 -4.23 7.57 -13.16
C LEU A 191 -2.92 6.87 -12.81
N GLY A 192 -2.56 6.90 -11.54
CA GLY A 192 -1.54 6.02 -10.96
C GLY A 192 -2.19 5.10 -9.94
N GLN A 193 -1.93 3.80 -10.01
CA GLN A 193 -2.38 2.80 -9.04
C GLN A 193 -1.22 1.95 -8.55
N TYR A 194 -1.24 1.64 -7.26
CA TYR A 194 -0.40 0.66 -6.61
C TYR A 194 -1.29 -0.40 -5.94
N GLU A 195 -0.99 -1.66 -6.15
CA GLU A 195 -1.66 -2.79 -5.52
C GLU A 195 -0.62 -3.80 -5.01
N GLN A 196 -0.81 -4.28 -3.79
CA GLN A 196 -0.04 -5.36 -3.18
C GLN A 196 -1.02 -6.44 -2.73
N ASP A 197 -0.90 -7.66 -3.25
CA ASP A 197 -1.67 -8.83 -2.81
C ASP A 197 -0.87 -10.12 -3.06
N ARG A 198 -0.05 -10.50 -2.07
CA ARG A 198 0.80 -11.71 -2.13
C ARG A 198 0.01 -13.00 -2.37
N PHE A 199 -1.26 -13.04 -1.98
CA PHE A 199 -2.13 -14.22 -2.13
C PHE A 199 -2.72 -14.31 -3.55
N GLN A 200 -2.83 -13.19 -4.27
CA GLN A 200 -3.12 -13.18 -5.70
C GLN A 200 -1.89 -13.47 -6.60
N GLY A 201 -0.73 -13.82 -6.02
CA GLY A 201 0.43 -14.32 -6.76
C GLY A 201 1.36 -13.24 -7.30
N PHE A 202 1.25 -12.01 -6.79
CA PHE A 202 2.18 -10.92 -7.06
C PHE A 202 2.53 -10.16 -5.79
N HIS A 203 3.77 -9.69 -5.66
CA HIS A 203 4.19 -8.87 -4.53
C HIS A 203 3.66 -7.45 -4.68
N ALA A 204 3.79 -6.87 -5.87
CA ALA A 204 3.33 -5.53 -6.19
C ALA A 204 2.88 -5.44 -7.65
N ARG A 205 1.93 -4.55 -7.90
CA ARG A 205 1.45 -4.17 -9.22
C ARG A 205 1.32 -2.66 -9.27
N TYR A 206 1.87 -2.08 -10.33
CA TYR A 206 1.82 -0.66 -10.63
C TYR A 206 1.07 -0.49 -11.95
N SER A 207 0.04 0.36 -11.95
CA SER A 207 -0.69 0.71 -13.17
C SER A 207 -0.60 2.21 -13.39
N ILE A 208 -0.19 2.63 -14.58
CA ILE A 208 -0.21 4.04 -15.02
C ILE A 208 -1.12 4.11 -16.23
N SER A 209 -2.08 5.03 -16.25
CA SER A 209 -2.97 5.26 -17.39
C SER A 209 -3.22 6.75 -17.57
N GLY A 210 -3.52 7.16 -18.79
CA GLY A 210 -3.93 8.52 -19.10
C GLY A 210 -4.78 8.54 -20.36
N GLY A 211 -5.71 9.49 -20.43
CA GLY A 211 -6.63 9.57 -21.56
C GLY A 211 -7.71 10.63 -21.36
N VAL A 212 -8.86 10.40 -22.00
CA VAL A 212 -9.98 11.34 -22.00
C VAL A 212 -11.19 10.74 -21.29
N GLY A 213 -11.98 11.60 -20.67
CA GLY A 213 -13.26 11.26 -20.08
C GLY A 213 -14.35 12.27 -20.43
N TYR A 214 -15.59 11.82 -20.32
CA TYR A 214 -16.77 12.59 -20.65
C TYR A 214 -17.90 12.33 -19.66
N SER A 215 -18.41 13.40 -19.06
CA SER A 215 -19.56 13.38 -18.15
C SER A 215 -20.85 13.60 -18.93
N PHE A 216 -21.59 12.53 -19.20
CA PHE A 216 -22.90 12.59 -19.84
C PHE A 216 -23.95 13.25 -18.93
N LEU A 217 -23.89 12.95 -17.62
CA LEU A 217 -24.75 13.52 -16.60
C LEU A 217 -23.90 14.09 -15.46
N THR A 218 -24.17 15.34 -15.07
CA THR A 218 -23.44 16.08 -14.02
C THR A 218 -24.35 16.56 -12.89
N GLY A 219 -25.65 16.32 -12.97
CA GLY A 219 -26.67 16.85 -12.06
C GLY A 219 -26.62 16.27 -10.64
N ASP A 220 -27.38 16.88 -9.73
CA ASP A 220 -27.32 16.52 -8.31
C ASP A 220 -27.88 15.15 -7.98
N ASN A 221 -28.85 14.65 -8.75
CA ASN A 221 -29.51 13.37 -8.51
C ASN A 221 -28.93 12.23 -9.35
N ALA A 222 -28.29 12.52 -10.48
CA ALA A 222 -27.74 11.53 -11.38
C ALA A 222 -26.44 12.03 -12.01
N LYS A 223 -25.37 11.23 -11.88
CA LYS A 223 -24.09 11.44 -12.52
C LYS A 223 -23.68 10.19 -13.29
N LEU A 224 -23.17 10.39 -14.49
CA LEU A 224 -22.69 9.35 -15.40
C LEU A 224 -21.47 9.93 -16.11
N SER A 225 -20.31 9.32 -15.90
CA SER A 225 -19.08 9.63 -16.62
C SER A 225 -18.47 8.37 -17.19
N VAL A 226 -17.86 8.48 -18.37
CA VAL A 226 -17.00 7.44 -18.95
C VAL A 226 -15.59 7.99 -19.11
N LYS A 227 -14.60 7.10 -19.11
CA LYS A 227 -13.22 7.43 -19.47
C LYS A 227 -12.57 6.29 -20.25
N ALA A 228 -11.66 6.62 -21.15
CA ALA A 228 -10.88 5.66 -21.91
C ALA A 228 -9.47 6.20 -22.20
N GLY A 229 -8.48 5.32 -22.23
CA GLY A 229 -7.09 5.66 -22.57
C GLY A 229 -6.16 4.46 -22.54
N PRO A 230 -4.93 4.58 -23.07
CA PRO A 230 -3.89 3.59 -22.85
C PRO A 230 -3.56 3.46 -21.35
N ALA A 231 -3.13 2.27 -20.98
CA ALA A 231 -2.60 1.92 -19.67
C ALA A 231 -1.33 1.09 -19.83
N TRP A 232 -0.40 1.24 -18.89
CA TRP A 232 0.76 0.39 -18.71
C TRP A 232 0.67 -0.24 -17.32
N ARG A 233 0.83 -1.57 -17.25
CA ARG A 233 0.72 -2.36 -16.03
C ARG A 233 2.02 -3.15 -15.84
N PHE A 234 2.71 -2.90 -14.75
CA PHE A 234 3.89 -3.62 -14.32
C PHE A 234 3.55 -4.47 -13.08
N THR A 235 3.78 -5.78 -13.14
CA THR A 235 3.47 -6.72 -12.05
C THR A 235 4.73 -7.50 -11.67
N GLN A 236 5.10 -7.46 -10.39
CA GLN A 236 6.18 -8.25 -9.80
C GLN A 236 5.58 -9.55 -9.26
N LEU A 237 5.75 -10.67 -9.94
CA LEU A 237 5.13 -11.94 -9.52
C LEU A 237 5.85 -12.56 -8.32
N THR A 238 5.13 -13.33 -7.51
CA THR A 238 5.73 -14.10 -6.39
C THR A 238 6.67 -15.22 -6.85
N THR A 239 6.74 -15.48 -8.15
CA THR A 239 7.70 -16.39 -8.80
C THR A 239 9.07 -15.75 -9.04
N GLY A 240 9.23 -14.44 -8.77
CA GLY A 240 10.45 -13.68 -9.07
C GLY A 240 10.59 -13.25 -10.54
N MET A 241 9.53 -13.41 -11.33
CA MET A 241 9.44 -12.85 -12.69
C MET A 241 8.73 -11.50 -12.68
N ASP A 242 9.21 -10.57 -13.50
CA ASP A 242 8.54 -9.29 -13.74
C ASP A 242 7.76 -9.34 -15.06
N GLU A 243 6.55 -8.78 -15.05
CA GLU A 243 5.66 -8.72 -16.21
C GLU A 243 5.30 -7.25 -16.51
N SER A 244 5.49 -6.82 -17.76
CA SER A 244 5.17 -5.48 -18.24
C SER A 244 4.22 -5.57 -19.43
N VAL A 245 3.05 -4.94 -19.32
CA VAL A 245 1.99 -5.03 -20.32
C VAL A 245 1.45 -3.64 -20.67
N VAL A 246 1.21 -3.39 -21.95
CA VAL A 246 0.41 -2.25 -22.43
C VAL A 246 -1.01 -2.73 -22.70
N ALA A 247 -1.99 -2.00 -22.19
CA ALA A 247 -3.42 -2.30 -22.26
C ALA A 247 -4.22 -1.07 -22.69
N GLY A 248 -5.44 -1.27 -23.16
CA GLY A 248 -6.48 -0.24 -23.13
C GLY A 248 -7.23 -0.29 -21.79
N LEU A 249 -7.45 0.86 -21.17
CA LEU A 249 -8.39 1.04 -20.07
C LEU A 249 -9.67 1.71 -20.58
N ALA A 250 -10.82 1.13 -20.24
CA ALA A 250 -12.11 1.80 -20.30
C ALA A 250 -12.76 1.77 -18.92
N SER A 251 -13.54 2.79 -18.56
CA SER A 251 -14.31 2.81 -17.31
C SER A 251 -15.60 3.62 -17.44
N VAL A 252 -16.59 3.24 -16.64
CA VAL A 252 -17.87 3.94 -16.46
C VAL A 252 -18.17 4.07 -14.97
N ASP A 253 -18.54 5.28 -14.57
CA ASP A 253 -18.92 5.64 -13.20
C ASP A 253 -20.34 6.20 -13.20
N ILE A 254 -21.25 5.54 -12.49
CA ILE A 254 -22.66 5.93 -12.32
C ILE A 254 -22.90 6.23 -10.83
N LYS A 255 -23.61 7.32 -10.54
CA LYS A 255 -24.10 7.65 -9.20
C LYS A 255 -25.53 8.18 -9.29
N LEU A 256 -26.44 7.59 -8.53
CA LEU A 256 -27.86 7.91 -8.50
C LEU A 256 -28.29 8.15 -7.05
N LYS A 257 -28.85 9.32 -6.75
CA LYS A 257 -29.59 9.53 -5.49
C LYS A 257 -31.01 9.02 -5.70
N LEU A 258 -31.36 7.92 -5.04
CA LEU A 258 -32.69 7.32 -5.11
C LEU A 258 -33.66 8.04 -4.17
N THR A 259 -33.16 8.44 -2.99
CA THR A 259 -33.87 9.26 -2.01
C THR A 259 -32.87 10.25 -1.38
N PRO A 260 -33.28 11.19 -0.51
CA PRO A 260 -32.34 12.06 0.21
C PRO A 260 -31.35 11.27 1.09
N THR A 261 -31.70 10.07 1.54
CA THR A 261 -30.89 9.23 2.42
C THR A 261 -30.26 8.02 1.72
N ILE A 262 -30.71 7.64 0.52
CA ILE A 262 -30.24 6.45 -0.20
C ILE A 262 -29.63 6.84 -1.54
N SER A 263 -28.38 6.44 -1.78
CA SER A 263 -27.72 6.57 -3.08
C SER A 263 -27.13 5.25 -3.55
N LEU A 264 -27.34 4.94 -4.82
CA LEU A 264 -26.73 3.84 -5.54
C LEU A 264 -25.55 4.36 -6.36
N SER A 265 -24.50 3.55 -6.47
CA SER A 265 -23.41 3.78 -7.41
C SER A 265 -22.98 2.46 -8.06
N GLU A 266 -22.52 2.56 -9.30
CA GLU A 266 -21.92 1.47 -10.06
C GLU A 266 -20.63 2.02 -10.69
N ALA A 267 -19.51 1.38 -10.43
CA ALA A 267 -18.23 1.70 -11.07
C ALA A 267 -17.70 0.44 -11.75
N ALA A 268 -17.65 0.46 -13.09
CA ALA A 268 -17.15 -0.66 -13.88
C ALA A 268 -15.97 -0.23 -14.75
N SER A 269 -14.97 -1.09 -14.89
CA SER A 269 -13.78 -0.88 -15.70
C SER A 269 -13.31 -2.15 -16.37
N ALA A 270 -12.63 -1.99 -17.51
CA ALA A 270 -12.01 -3.09 -18.25
C ALA A 270 -10.59 -2.68 -18.64
N TYR A 271 -9.63 -3.53 -18.31
CA TYR A 271 -8.28 -3.53 -18.84
C TYR A 271 -8.20 -4.62 -19.92
N VAL A 272 -7.84 -4.26 -21.15
CA VAL A 272 -7.75 -5.17 -22.30
C VAL A 272 -6.34 -5.09 -22.88
N ASP A 273 -5.60 -6.20 -22.87
CA ASP A 273 -4.30 -6.34 -23.53
C ASP A 273 -4.34 -7.46 -24.58
N GLU A 274 -3.20 -7.72 -25.25
CA GLU A 274 -3.11 -8.71 -26.33
C GLU A 274 -3.41 -10.15 -25.90
N GLN A 275 -3.29 -10.46 -24.60
CA GLN A 275 -3.32 -11.83 -24.07
C GLN A 275 -4.44 -12.07 -23.06
N ARG A 276 -4.93 -11.03 -22.38
CA ARG A 276 -5.98 -11.13 -21.36
C ARG A 276 -6.87 -9.89 -21.29
N SER A 277 -7.98 -10.05 -20.59
CA SER A 277 -8.88 -8.94 -20.24
C SER A 277 -9.33 -9.09 -18.79
N THR A 278 -8.99 -8.08 -17.99
CA THR A 278 -9.45 -7.95 -16.60
C THR A 278 -10.66 -7.02 -16.56
N LEU A 279 -11.84 -7.50 -16.16
CA LEU A 279 -13.03 -6.69 -15.93
C LEU A 279 -13.31 -6.57 -14.43
N PHE A 280 -13.69 -5.37 -14.00
CA PHE A 280 -13.99 -5.05 -12.61
C PHE A 280 -15.30 -4.27 -12.54
N SER A 281 -16.21 -4.65 -11.64
CA SER A 281 -17.48 -3.97 -11.38
C SER A 281 -17.68 -3.83 -9.87
N VAL A 282 -18.16 -2.69 -9.43
CA VAL A 282 -18.49 -2.39 -8.03
C VAL A 282 -19.84 -1.68 -7.97
N ALA A 283 -20.86 -2.45 -7.61
CA ALA A 283 -22.13 -1.91 -7.15
C ALA A 283 -21.99 -1.49 -5.68
N ALA A 284 -22.47 -0.31 -5.29
CA ALA A 284 -22.53 0.11 -3.89
C ALA A 284 -23.81 0.89 -3.59
N LEU A 285 -24.51 0.47 -2.53
CA LEU A 285 -25.69 1.10 -1.97
C LEU A 285 -25.32 1.76 -0.63
N ASP A 286 -25.36 3.09 -0.61
CA ASP A 286 -25.13 3.91 0.58
C ASP A 286 -26.48 4.30 1.19
N SER A 287 -26.63 4.11 2.50
CA SER A 287 -27.76 4.57 3.31
C SER A 287 -27.26 5.48 4.42
N GLN A 288 -27.72 6.74 4.44
CA GLN A 288 -27.40 7.72 5.47
C GLN A 288 -28.05 7.32 6.80
N LEU A 289 -27.24 7.22 7.85
CA LEU A 289 -27.69 6.85 9.20
C LEU A 289 -27.95 8.10 10.03
N ILE A 290 -26.92 8.92 10.25
CA ILE A 290 -26.99 10.14 11.06
C ILE A 290 -25.89 11.12 10.68
N GLY A 291 -26.24 12.39 10.42
CA GLY A 291 -25.29 13.43 10.03
C GLY A 291 -24.47 13.01 8.79
N LYS A 292 -23.15 12.92 8.94
CA LYS A 292 -22.23 12.47 7.87
C LYS A 292 -21.93 10.96 7.88
N LEU A 293 -22.51 10.19 8.81
CA LEU A 293 -22.34 8.73 8.91
C LEU A 293 -23.34 7.99 8.02
N LYS A 294 -22.86 6.99 7.27
CA LYS A 294 -23.61 6.13 6.36
C LYS A 294 -23.26 4.65 6.61
N ALA A 295 -24.17 3.75 6.27
CA ALA A 295 -23.85 2.35 6.01
C ALA A 295 -23.70 2.16 4.49
N ARG A 296 -22.67 1.44 4.06
CA ARG A 296 -22.41 1.06 2.67
C ARG A 296 -22.41 -0.45 2.53
N LEU A 297 -23.34 -0.95 1.71
CA LEU A 297 -23.33 -2.33 1.20
C LEU A 297 -22.75 -2.29 -0.21
N SER A 298 -21.64 -2.99 -0.47
CA SER A 298 -21.04 -3.06 -1.81
C SER A 298 -20.83 -4.49 -2.28
N TYR A 299 -21.04 -4.72 -3.57
CA TYR A 299 -20.76 -5.98 -4.25
C TYR A 299 -19.74 -5.73 -5.37
N THR A 300 -18.58 -6.36 -5.26
CA THR A 300 -17.51 -6.34 -6.26
C THR A 300 -17.53 -7.63 -7.06
N VAL A 301 -17.41 -7.54 -8.38
CA VAL A 301 -17.09 -8.66 -9.27
C VAL A 301 -15.80 -8.33 -10.00
N GLN A 302 -14.83 -9.24 -9.93
CA GLN A 302 -13.59 -9.19 -10.71
C GLN A 302 -13.54 -10.44 -11.60
N TYR A 303 -13.38 -10.23 -12.90
CA TYR A 303 -13.28 -11.28 -13.90
C TYR A 303 -11.95 -11.16 -14.65
N GLU A 304 -11.28 -12.28 -14.88
CA GLU A 304 -10.06 -12.39 -15.66
C GLU A 304 -10.28 -13.42 -16.77
N SER A 305 -10.08 -13.04 -18.04
CA SER A 305 -10.30 -13.94 -19.17
C SER A 305 -9.32 -15.12 -19.21
N THR A 306 -8.09 -14.86 -18.74
CA THR A 306 -6.95 -15.76 -18.86
C THR A 306 -6.28 -15.93 -17.48
N PRO A 307 -6.99 -16.55 -16.50
CA PRO A 307 -6.45 -16.71 -15.15
C PRO A 307 -5.28 -17.70 -15.14
N ALA A 308 -4.37 -17.54 -14.18
CA ALA A 308 -3.28 -18.49 -13.98
C ALA A 308 -3.80 -19.91 -13.68
N LEU A 309 -3.00 -20.94 -14.01
CA LEU A 309 -3.40 -22.34 -13.86
C LEU A 309 -3.89 -22.64 -12.43
N GLY A 310 -5.08 -23.23 -12.32
CA GLY A 310 -5.71 -23.55 -11.03
C GLY A 310 -6.46 -22.40 -10.36
N ARG A 311 -6.52 -21.21 -10.96
CA ARG A 311 -7.30 -20.07 -10.45
C ARG A 311 -8.69 -20.00 -11.11
N ALA A 312 -9.69 -19.58 -10.33
CA ALA A 312 -11.02 -19.27 -10.84
C ALA A 312 -10.98 -17.99 -11.68
N PRO A 313 -11.75 -17.90 -12.79
CA PRO A 313 -11.80 -16.71 -13.64
C PRO A 313 -12.61 -15.58 -13.02
N THR A 314 -13.45 -15.84 -12.01
CA THR A 314 -14.29 -14.85 -11.34
C THR A 314 -14.08 -14.89 -9.83
N ASP A 315 -13.75 -13.74 -9.26
CA ASP A 315 -13.76 -13.45 -7.82
C ASP A 315 -14.92 -12.51 -7.50
N THR A 316 -15.59 -12.71 -6.36
CA THR A 316 -16.61 -11.76 -5.88
C THR A 316 -16.34 -11.34 -4.44
N THR A 317 -16.75 -10.13 -4.08
CA THR A 317 -16.60 -9.59 -2.72
C THR A 317 -17.82 -8.80 -2.30
N SER A 318 -18.52 -9.25 -1.26
CA SER A 318 -19.57 -8.48 -0.59
C SER A 318 -18.97 -7.77 0.62
N ARG A 319 -19.11 -6.45 0.73
CA ARG A 319 -18.67 -5.67 1.91
C ARG A 319 -19.84 -4.97 2.58
N LEU A 320 -19.81 -4.91 3.91
CA LEU A 320 -20.67 -4.07 4.74
C LEU A 320 -19.77 -3.17 5.60
N THR A 321 -19.83 -1.86 5.36
CA THR A 321 -18.96 -0.88 6.01
C THR A 321 -19.75 0.30 6.58
N LEU A 322 -19.25 0.87 7.67
CA LEU A 322 -19.64 2.19 8.13
C LEU A 322 -18.72 3.22 7.45
N VAL A 323 -19.33 4.26 6.89
CA VAL A 323 -18.63 5.30 6.13
C VAL A 323 -18.91 6.65 6.77
N TYR A 324 -17.84 7.38 7.12
CA TYR A 324 -17.93 8.74 7.64
C TYR A 324 -17.40 9.73 6.58
N GLY A 325 -18.29 10.55 6.04
CA GLY A 325 -17.89 11.66 5.18
C GLY A 325 -17.40 12.87 6.00
N PHE A 326 -16.50 13.67 5.45
CA PHE A 326 -16.10 14.96 6.02
C PHE A 326 -16.02 16.06 4.95
#